data_AF-A0A0J1BF98-F1
#
_entry.id   AF-A0A0J1BF98-F1
#
_cell.length_a   1.000
_cell.length_b   1.000
_cell.length_c   1.000
_cell.angle_alpha   90.00
_cell.angle_beta   90.00
_cell.angle_gamma   90.00
#
_symmetry.space_group_name_H-M   'P 1'
#
loop_
_entity.id
_entity.type
_entity.pdbx_description
1 polymer ?
#
loop_
_entity_poly.entity_id
_entity_poly.type
_entity_poly.pdbx_seq_one_letter_code
_entity_poly.pdbx_strand_id
1 'polypeptide(L)'
;MRVKGTIIHKLGTGEHVLILLTENKTEQQKLYHYLTIDAMQFKQEIATEAPKLDYITAGFKNTEGTVIFNQNYIEMPKWYELN
;
A
#
# COMPACT_ATOMS: atom_id res chain seq x y z
N MET A 1 13.93 -1.56 5.69
CA MET A 1 12.53 -1.75 5.27
C MET A 1 12.12 -3.20 5.43
N ARG A 2 11.33 -3.49 6.47
CA ARG A 2 10.64 -4.78 6.62
C ARG A 2 9.14 -4.49 6.77
N VAL A 3 8.34 -5.07 5.88
CA VAL A 3 6.89 -5.08 6.02
C VAL A 3 6.55 -6.07 7.15
N LYS A 4 5.79 -5.59 8.14
CA LYS A 4 5.37 -6.36 9.33
C LYS A 4 3.98 -6.97 9.17
N GLY A 5 3.23 -6.52 8.17
CA GLY A 5 1.89 -7.02 7.87
C GLY A 5 1.23 -6.16 6.80
N THR A 6 0.04 -6.56 6.39
CA THR A 6 -0.75 -5.87 5.36
C THR A 6 -2.20 -5.80 5.81
N ILE A 7 -2.89 -4.71 5.45
CA ILE A 7 -4.32 -4.53 5.70
C ILE A 7 -4.97 -4.07 4.40
N ILE A 8 -6.12 -4.63 4.07
CA ILE A 8 -6.98 -4.11 3.00
C ILE A 8 -8.05 -3.24 3.65
N HIS A 9 -8.13 -1.98 3.22
CA HIS A 9 -9.12 -1.02 3.67
C HIS A 9 -10.03 -0.63 2.51
N LYS A 10 -11.35 -0.72 2.71
CA LYS A 10 -12.33 -0.27 1.72
C LYS A 10 -12.70 1.19 2.00
N LEU A 11 -12.49 2.06 1.02
CA LEU A 11 -12.89 3.46 1.10
C LEU A 11 -14.42 3.60 1.02
N GLY A 12 -14.95 4.70 1.54
CA GLY A 12 -16.39 5.00 1.47
C GLY A 12 -16.93 5.12 0.04
N THR A 13 -16.06 5.37 -0.92
CA THR A 13 -16.31 5.40 -2.37
C THR A 13 -16.43 4.02 -3.01
N GLY A 14 -16.01 2.95 -2.31
CA GLY A 14 -16.08 1.57 -2.79
C GLY A 14 -14.74 0.98 -3.24
N GLU A 15 -13.72 1.81 -3.41
CA GLU A 15 -12.37 1.43 -3.81
C GLU A 15 -11.62 0.69 -2.68
N HIS A 16 -10.68 -0.18 -3.04
CA HIS A 16 -9.87 -0.95 -2.09
C HIS A 16 -8.42 -0.46 -2.09
N VAL A 17 -7.93 -0.19 -0.88
CA VAL A 17 -6.56 0.27 -0.62
C VAL A 17 -5.80 -0.83 0.12
N LEU A 18 -4.64 -1.21 -0.40
CA LEU A 18 -3.69 -2.04 0.32
C LEU A 18 -2.76 -1.16 1.16
N ILE A 19 -2.76 -1.39 2.47
CA ILE A 19 -1.92 -0.69 3.43
C ILE A 19 -0.82 -1.64 3.87
N LEU A 20 0.42 -1.35 3.49
CA LEU A 20 1.60 -2.09 3.95
C LEU A 20 2.07 -1.52 5.29
N LEU A 21 2.13 -2.36 6.33
CA LEU A 21 2.51 -1.93 7.67
C LEU A 21 4.01 -2.07 7.91
N THR A 22 4.62 -1.03 8.45
CA THR A 22 6.00 -0.99 8.93
C THR A 22 6.06 -0.84 10.44
N GLU A 23 7.28 -0.94 10.98
CA GLU A 23 7.54 -0.89 12.41
C GLU A 23 7.36 0.50 13.01
N ASN A 24 7.69 1.56 12.27
CA ASN A 24 7.61 2.94 12.74
C ASN A 24 7.43 3.91 11.57
N LYS A 25 7.24 5.18 11.90
CA LYS A 25 7.05 6.30 10.96
C LYS A 25 8.22 6.46 9.98
N THR A 26 9.47 6.29 10.43
CA THR A 26 10.65 6.44 9.57
C THR A 26 10.66 5.36 8.48
N GLU A 27 10.40 4.11 8.84
CA GLU A 27 10.30 3.03 7.86
C GLU A 27 9.07 3.17 6.96
N GLN A 28 7.97 3.70 7.49
CA GLN A 28 6.76 4.01 6.71
C GLN A 28 7.05 5.04 5.61
N GLN A 29 7.80 6.10 5.92
CA GLN A 29 8.18 7.12 4.93
C GLN A 29 9.09 6.54 3.84
N LYS A 30 10.08 5.73 4.21
CA LYS A 30 10.95 5.06 3.24
C LYS A 30 10.17 4.13 2.32
N LEU A 31 9.25 3.33 2.88
CA LEU A 31 8.39 2.45 2.10
C LEU A 31 7.49 3.22 1.16
N TYR A 32 6.87 4.30 1.65
CA TYR A 32 6.04 5.17 0.82
C TYR A 32 6.81 5.74 -0.38
N HIS A 33 8.03 6.24 -0.13
CA HIS A 33 8.89 6.77 -1.18
C HIS A 33 9.27 5.70 -2.22
N TYR A 34 9.66 4.52 -1.76
CA TYR A 34 9.94 3.37 -2.62
C TYR A 34 8.73 2.99 -3.49
N LEU A 35 7.54 2.91 -2.89
CA LEU A 35 6.28 2.61 -3.60
C LEU A 35 5.96 3.62 -4.71
N THR A 36 6.36 4.88 -4.48
CA THR A 36 6.13 5.98 -5.41
C THR A 36 7.10 5.95 -6.60
N ILE A 37 8.38 5.67 -6.35
CA ILE A 37 9.44 5.85 -7.35
C ILE A 37 9.80 4.55 -8.08
N ASP A 38 9.94 3.44 -7.36
CA ASP A 38 10.70 2.28 -7.85
C ASP A 38 9.95 0.94 -7.73
N ALA A 39 8.73 0.95 -7.18
CA ALA A 39 7.96 -0.27 -6.95
C ALA A 39 7.06 -0.67 -8.12
N MET A 40 7.37 -0.29 -9.38
CA MET A 40 6.46 -0.56 -10.50
C MET A 40 6.24 -2.06 -10.70
N GLN A 41 7.32 -2.86 -10.74
CA GLN A 41 7.22 -4.32 -10.88
C GLN A 41 6.44 -4.96 -9.71
N PHE A 42 6.71 -4.53 -8.48
CA PHE A 42 5.98 -4.99 -7.31
C PHE A 42 4.48 -4.67 -7.37
N LYS A 43 4.12 -3.47 -7.86
CA LYS A 43 2.72 -3.08 -8.06
C LYS A 43 2.06 -3.92 -9.16
N GLN A 44 2.79 -4.31 -10.21
CA GLN A 44 2.27 -5.21 -11.25
C GLN A 44 1.98 -6.60 -10.70
N GLU A 45 2.92 -7.17 -9.92
CA GLU A 45 2.73 -8.48 -9.28
C GLU A 45 1.48 -8.49 -8.40
N ILE A 46 1.30 -7.46 -7.56
CA ILE A 46 0.09 -7.32 -6.74
C ILE A 46 -1.16 -7.16 -7.61
N ALA A 47 -1.12 -6.36 -8.67
CA ALA A 47 -2.27 -6.16 -9.54
C ALA A 47 -2.70 -7.46 -10.26
N THR A 48 -1.75 -8.34 -10.60
CA THR A 48 -2.03 -9.66 -11.16
C THR A 48 -2.66 -10.60 -10.13
N GLU A 49 -2.13 -10.65 -8.91
CA GLU A 49 -2.64 -11.55 -7.87
C GLU A 49 -3.95 -11.05 -7.23
N ALA A 50 -4.10 -9.74 -7.09
CA ALA A 50 -5.20 -9.07 -6.43
C ALA A 50 -5.75 -7.91 -7.28
N PRO A 51 -6.43 -8.22 -8.41
CA PRO A 51 -6.90 -7.24 -9.40
C PRO A 51 -7.98 -6.27 -8.89
N LYS A 52 -8.48 -6.47 -7.67
CA LYS A 52 -9.50 -5.63 -7.02
C LYS A 52 -8.90 -4.48 -6.21
N LEU A 53 -7.58 -4.38 -6.12
CA LEU A 53 -6.89 -3.31 -5.41
C LEU A 53 -6.74 -2.11 -6.34
N ASP A 54 -7.33 -1.00 -5.95
CA ASP A 54 -7.28 0.26 -6.71
C ASP A 54 -6.05 1.09 -6.31
N TYR A 55 -5.65 1.01 -5.03
CA TYR A 55 -4.54 1.78 -4.50
C TYR A 55 -3.66 1.00 -3.53
N ILE A 56 -2.46 1.51 -3.31
CA ILE A 56 -1.51 1.06 -2.30
C ILE A 56 -0.96 2.25 -1.49
N THR A 57 -0.67 2.02 -0.21
CA THR A 57 -0.01 3.01 0.65
C THR A 57 0.79 2.32 1.76
N ALA A 58 1.56 3.11 2.50
CA ALA A 58 2.34 2.66 3.63
C ALA A 58 1.77 3.21 4.95
N GLY A 59 1.72 2.34 5.96
CA GLY A 59 1.32 2.67 7.31
C GLY A 59 2.24 2.04 8.35
N PHE A 60 2.03 2.37 9.61
CA PHE A 60 2.66 1.71 10.76
C PHE A 60 1.64 1.59 11.88
N LYS A 61 1.88 0.65 12.80
CA LYS A 61 1.07 0.50 14.00
C LYS A 61 1.74 1.29 15.13
N ASN A 62 1.02 2.22 15.76
CA ASN A 62 1.53 2.95 16.91
C ASN A 62 1.55 2.04 18.17
N THR A 63 2.09 2.55 19.28
CA THR A 63 2.18 1.84 20.55
C THR A 63 0.82 1.47 21.15
N GLU A 64 -0.24 2.19 20.77
CA GLU A 64 -1.63 1.93 21.20
C GLU A 64 -2.32 0.88 20.32
N GLY A 65 -1.65 0.44 19.27
CA GLY A 65 -2.18 -0.53 18.32
C GLY A 65 -3.04 0.06 17.21
N THR A 66 -3.16 1.39 17.14
CA THR A 66 -3.82 2.11 16.05
C THR A 66 -2.94 2.14 14.81
N VAL A 67 -3.54 1.91 13.65
CA VAL A 67 -2.85 1.98 12.36
C VAL A 67 -2.87 3.41 11.87
N ILE A 68 -1.68 3.98 11.68
CA ILE A 68 -1.47 5.31 11.10
C ILE A 68 -0.87 5.10 9.71
N PHE A 69 -1.51 5.62 8.68
CA PHE A 69 -1.09 5.45 7.29
C PHE A 69 -1.16 6.73 6.48
N ASN A 70 -0.44 6.76 5.36
CA ASN A 70 -0.43 7.92 4.48
C ASN A 70 -1.74 7.97 3.68
N GLN A 71 -2.44 9.11 3.75
CA GLN A 71 -3.67 9.34 2.99
C GLN A 71 -3.40 9.70 1.52
N ASN A 72 -2.15 9.97 1.15
CA ASN A 72 -1.76 10.12 -0.25
C ASN A 72 -1.62 8.73 -0.88
N TYR A 73 -2.72 8.18 -1.37
CA TYR A 73 -2.75 6.87 -1.99
C TYR A 73 -1.96 6.84 -3.31
N ILE A 74 -1.30 5.72 -3.58
CA ILE A 74 -0.58 5.48 -4.83
C ILE A 74 -1.46 4.58 -5.68
N GLU A 75 -1.79 5.01 -6.90
CA GLU A 75 -2.57 4.22 -7.84
C GLU A 75 -1.85 2.93 -8.21
N MET A 76 -2.63 1.85 -8.22
CA MET A 76 -2.17 0.56 -8.72
C MET A 76 -2.36 0.50 -10.24
N PRO A 77 -1.42 -0.11 -10.98
CA PRO A 77 -1.65 -0.39 -12.38
C PRO A 77 -2.84 -1.33 -12.50
N LYS A 78 -3.72 -1.07 -13.46
CA LYS A 78 -4.89 -1.93 -13.63
C LYS A 78 -4.45 -3.21 -14.29
N TRP A 79 -4.93 -4.35 -13.79
CA TRP A 79 -4.53 -5.67 -14.29
C TRP A 79 -4.75 -5.84 -15.81
N TYR A 80 -5.75 -5.15 -16.37
CA TYR A 80 -6.05 -5.18 -17.80
C TYR A 80 -5.17 -4.24 -18.65
N GLU A 81 -4.41 -3.33 -18.03
CA GLU A 81 -3.41 -2.51 -18.71
C GLU A 81 -2.05 -3.24 -18.81
N LEU A 82 -1.93 -4.37 -18.11
CA LEU A 82 -0.75 -5.24 -18.09
C LEU A 82 -0.86 -6.42 -19.07
N ASN A 83 -1.99 -6.54 -19.79
CA ASN A 83 -2.24 -7.53 -20.85
C ASN A 83 -2.54 -6.81 -22.17
#